data_AF-A0A3M1FIT8-F1
#
_entry.id   AF-A0A3M1FIT8-F1
#
_cell.length_a   1.000
_cell.length_b   1.000
_cell.length_c   1.000
_cell.angle_alpha   90.00
_cell.angle_beta   90.00
_cell.angle_gamma   90.00
#
_symmetry.space_group_name_H-M   'P 1'
#
loop_
_entity.id
_entity.type
_entity.pdbx_description
1 polymer ?
#
loop_
_entity_poly.entity_id
_entity_poly.type
_entity_poly.pdbx_seq_one_letter_code
_entity_poly.pdbx_strand_id
1 'polypeptide(L)' 'MNATIVVLEGDGIGPEVTGEAKKVLAAVAEKFGHAFHFDHRMMGGR' A
#
# COMPACT_ATOMS: atom_id res chain seq x y z
N MET A 1 10.71 -0.55 -11.14
CA MET A 1 11.25 0.26 -10.03
C MET A 1 11.43 -0.63 -8.82
N ASN A 2 12.36 -0.30 -7.91
CA ASN A 2 12.43 -0.92 -6.60
C ASN A 2 12.18 0.17 -5.55
N ALA A 3 11.07 0.07 -4.81
CA ALA A 3 10.65 1.11 -3.89
C ALA A 3 10.10 0.54 -2.58
N THR A 4 10.43 1.23 -1.48
CA THR A 4 9.78 1.02 -0.18
C THR A 4 8.70 2.08 -0.02
N ILE A 5 7.48 1.63 0.28
CA ILE A 5 6.29 2.47 0.40
C ILE A 5 5.79 2.34 1.83
N VAL A 6 5.77 3.44 2.56
CA VAL A 6 5.13 3.50 3.87
C VAL A 6 3.62 3.57 3.67
N VAL A 7 2.90 2.63 4.25
CA VAL A 7 1.44 2.55 4.19
C VAL A 7 0.87 3.09 5.50
N LEU A 8 0.14 4.20 5.41
CA LEU A 8 -0.57 4.85 6.50
C LEU A 8 -2.07 4.73 6.21
N GLU A 9 -2.69 3.70 6.75
CA GLU A 9 -4.06 3.33 6.42
C GLU A 9 -5.12 4.21 7.10
N GLY A 10 -4.76 4.91 8.18
CA GLY A 10 -5.65 5.90 8.80
C GLY A 10 -6.87 5.29 9.49
N ASP A 11 -7.89 6.12 9.69
CA ASP A 11 -9.14 5.76 10.33
C ASP A 11 -10.29 5.58 9.32
N GLY A 12 -11.43 5.07 9.76
CA GLY A 12 -12.64 4.95 8.94
C GLY A 12 -12.48 3.86 7.87
N ILE A 13 -12.77 4.19 6.61
CA ILE A 13 -12.67 3.26 5.47
C ILE A 13 -11.24 3.12 4.90
N GLY A 14 -10.28 3.79 5.54
CA GLY A 14 -8.90 3.89 5.09
C GLY A 14 -8.20 2.53 4.90
N PRO A 15 -8.29 1.59 5.87
CA PRO A 15 -7.75 0.24 5.71
C PRO A 15 -8.33 -0.51 4.50
N GLU A 16 -9.63 -0.39 4.24
CA GLU A 16 -10.30 -1.06 3.13
C GLU A 16 -9.82 -0.54 1.76
N VAL A 17 -9.82 0.78 1.56
CA VAL A 17 -9.41 1.37 0.27
C VAL A 17 -7.91 1.20 0.02
N THR A 18 -7.10 1.28 1.07
CA THR A 18 -5.64 1.10 0.97
C THR A 18 -5.29 -0.36 0.68
N GLY A 19 -6.08 -1.31 1.21
CA GLY A 19 -6.01 -2.73 0.87
C GLY A 19 -6.20 -2.98 -0.63
N GLU A 20 -7.21 -2.38 -1.25
CA GLU A 20 -7.44 -2.51 -2.70
C GLU A 20 -6.34 -1.82 -3.52
N ALA A 21 -5.85 -0.66 -3.08
CA ALA A 21 -4.73 0.02 -3.73
C ALA A 21 -3.46 -0.87 -3.78
N LYS A 22 -3.15 -1.59 -2.69
CA LYS A 22 -2.03 -2.55 -2.66
C LYS A 22 -2.20 -3.67 -3.68
N LYS A 23 -3.42 -4.18 -3.90
CA LYS A 23 -3.66 -5.21 -4.93
C LYS A 23 -3.39 -4.68 -6.34
N VAL A 24 -3.81 -3.45 -6.64
CA VAL A 24 -3.52 -2.81 -7.92
C VAL A 24 -2.01 -2.62 -8.10
N LEU A 25 -1.30 -2.16 -7.05
CA LEU A 25 0.15 -2.02 -7.09
C LEU A 25 0.86 -3.36 -7.29
N ALA A 26 0.37 -4.45 -6.72
CA ALA A 26 0.91 -5.79 -6.96
C ALA A 26 0.74 -6.22 -8.43
N ALA A 27 -0.42 -5.98 -9.04
CA ALA A 27 -0.65 -6.26 -10.46
C ALA A 27 0.25 -5.40 -11.38
N VAL A 28 0.46 -4.13 -11.02
CA VAL A 28 1.40 -3.25 -11.74
C VAL A 28 2.85 -3.75 -11.59
N ALA A 29 3.23 -4.20 -10.39
CA ALA A 29 4.55 -4.76 -10.13
C ALA A 29 4.84 -5.99 -10.99
N GLU A 30 3.89 -6.92 -11.05
CA GLU A 30 3.98 -8.11 -11.90
C GLU A 30 4.06 -7.73 -13.38
N LYS A 31 3.16 -6.86 -13.86
CA LYS A 31 3.06 -6.52 -15.28
C LYS A 31 4.28 -5.76 -15.82
N PHE A 32 4.90 -4.92 -15.01
CA PHE A 32 5.96 -4.01 -15.46
C PHE A 32 7.32 -4.25 -14.79
N GLY A 33 7.47 -5.38 -14.09
CA GLY A 33 8.73 -5.75 -13.42
C GLY A 33 9.14 -4.72 -12.36
N HIS A 34 8.19 -4.28 -11.54
CA HIS A 34 8.50 -3.46 -10.36
C HIS A 34 8.55 -4.34 -9.11
N ALA A 35 9.27 -3.88 -8.09
CA ALA A 35 9.33 -4.48 -6.77
C ALA A 35 8.90 -3.41 -5.77
N PHE A 36 7.85 -3.71 -5.00
CA PHE A 36 7.33 -2.84 -3.96
C PHE A 36 7.44 -3.55 -2.61
N HIS A 37 8.04 -2.88 -1.63
CA HIS A 37 8.03 -3.29 -0.24
C HIS A 37 7.12 -2.35 0.55
N PHE A 38 6.14 -2.89 1.26
CA PHE A 38 5.19 -2.10 2.03
C PHE A 38 5.54 -2.12 3.52
N ASP A 39 5.89 -0.96 4.08
CA ASP A 39 6.10 -0.77 5.52
C ASP A 39 4.83 -0.17 6.14
N HIS A 40 4.13 -0.95 6.97
CA HIS A 40 2.87 -0.53 7.58
C HIS A 40 3.14 0.26 8.86
N ARG A 41 2.59 1.47 8.96
CA ARG A 41 2.73 2.33 10.15
C ARG A 41 1.39 2.90 10.58
N MET A 42 1.24 3.05 11.89
CA MET A 42 0.06 3.65 12.50
C MET A 42 0.05 5.16 12.24
N MET A 43 -1.10 5.68 11.86
CA MET A 43 -1.40 7.10 11.69
C MET A 43 -2.90 7.26 11.88
N GLY A 44 -3.35 8.30 12.59
CA GLY A 44 -4.76 8.48 12.92
C GLY A 44 -4.99 8.65 14.42
N GLY A 45 -6.25 8.70 14.80
CA GLY A 45 -6.70 9.02 16.16
C GLY A 45 -7.40 7.89 16.90
N ARG A 46 -7.61 6.74 16.26
CA ARG A 46 -8.22 5.56 16.88
C ARG A 46 -7.32 4.34 16.85
#